data_AF-A0AAN4YGB1-F1
#
_entry.id   AF-A0AAN4YGB1-F1
#
_cell.length_a   1.000
_cell.length_b   1.000
_cell.length_c   1.000
_cell.angle_alpha   90.00
_cell.angle_beta   90.00
_cell.angle_gamma   90.00
#
_symmetry.space_group_name_H-M   'P 1'
#
loop_
_entity.id
_entity.type
_entity.pdbx_description
1 polymer ?
#
loop_
_entity_poly.entity_id
_entity_poly.type
_entity_poly.pdbx_seq_one_letter_code
_entity_poly.pdbx_strand_id
1 'polypeptide(L)'
;MEDMARLWDSISKPGGLENSNVHDYFDFQFYGLPHKGYQPEKFVEETQKLSLRFCDGQRDPNLDARKGEFSDGGVFLPEYHRRIPADGFSRYAEGIWDQIVNNKDLDLPTQQELLAQFRCDEILREVMVAFDETIVPFEDKQSQAARLGEPEILGGLGAAMRSSRTKAVKAFESEASRYHKGVYQRKRAELESKADTRLKTLFQGQLNAAHKSGISEFSEAVTAAVKSGQKKGTGYDFAEIVNEEAKKAVDKFEEVARATVVDGTSWSDYKQELALYEKELAEVSARLRRDEMRRLASRVERWVQSRLGESVGLEFNALGSGRAGGGAPEKGDQPTEKKFWDRVWNVFVETVLDAERRFTDRASSFDASLEEVDVGLWRLRRKSWGVLRAKIDEEMIEGNLLLKLRENFEDKFRYDDAGVPRIWRPTDDIEGIYTRARESTLTLIPLLSKFRLDETSAPPPLDRWIGHTPSSATSADEEDLAPIGGVDEEEGKSLEEEMTIVSDAKRQELTVRFKKAADGVYVEAKRSAIGGMTQVPLYFYGLLLALGWNEIIAGEYHLSCFAFIRSVED
;
A
#
# COMPACT_ATOMS: atom_id res chain seq x y z
N MET A 1 3.74 -40.94 -79.93
CA MET A 1 3.75 -39.48 -79.65
C MET A 1 2.74 -39.09 -78.57
N GLU A 2 1.59 -39.77 -78.46
CA GLU A 2 0.56 -39.45 -77.45
C GLU A 2 1.04 -39.46 -75.99
N ASP A 3 1.94 -40.38 -75.60
CA ASP A 3 2.40 -40.46 -74.22
C ASP A 3 3.21 -39.22 -73.78
N MET A 4 4.02 -38.64 -74.68
CA MET A 4 4.78 -37.42 -74.40
C MET A 4 3.85 -36.20 -74.30
N ALA A 5 2.79 -36.16 -75.11
CA ALA A 5 1.77 -35.12 -75.02
C ALA A 5 1.00 -35.22 -73.69
N ARG A 6 0.59 -36.42 -73.28
CA ARG A 6 -0.07 -36.65 -71.98
C ARG A 6 0.82 -36.27 -70.80
N LEU A 7 2.11 -36.59 -70.85
CA LEU A 7 3.07 -36.17 -69.83
C LEU A 7 3.16 -34.64 -69.76
N TRP A 8 3.27 -33.98 -70.91
CA TRP A 8 3.32 -32.51 -71.01
C TRP A 8 2.05 -31.82 -70.50
N ASP A 9 0.89 -32.44 -70.67
CA ASP A 9 -0.37 -31.90 -70.17
C ASP A 9 -0.55 -32.10 -68.65
N SER A 10 0.11 -33.10 -68.08
CA SER A 10 0.03 -33.41 -66.64
C SER A 10 0.91 -32.53 -65.74
N ILE A 11 1.90 -31.83 -66.30
CA ILE A 11 2.80 -30.97 -65.53
C ILE A 11 2.15 -29.63 -65.17
N SER A 12 2.47 -29.11 -63.98
CA SER A 12 2.03 -27.77 -63.57
C SER A 12 2.79 -26.70 -64.36
N LYS A 13 2.09 -25.98 -65.23
CA LYS A 13 2.66 -24.91 -66.07
C LYS A 13 2.49 -23.53 -65.39
N PRO A 14 3.51 -22.65 -65.42
CA PRO A 14 3.41 -21.31 -64.85
C PRO A 14 2.46 -20.42 -65.65
N GLY A 15 2.02 -19.32 -65.02
CA GLY A 15 1.06 -18.37 -65.59
C GLY A 15 1.49 -17.81 -66.95
N GLY A 16 0.62 -17.91 -67.96
CA GLY A 16 0.88 -17.46 -69.34
C GLY A 16 1.42 -18.53 -70.28
N LEU A 17 1.73 -19.73 -69.80
CA LEU A 17 2.18 -20.88 -70.60
C LEU A 17 1.22 -22.08 -70.55
N GLU A 18 0.00 -21.91 -70.05
CA GLU A 18 -0.99 -22.97 -69.83
C GLU A 18 -1.35 -23.69 -71.13
N ASN A 19 -1.47 -22.93 -72.23
CA ASN A 19 -1.83 -23.42 -73.55
C ASN A 19 -0.62 -23.88 -74.38
N SER A 20 0.59 -23.87 -73.82
CA SER A 20 1.78 -24.32 -74.54
C SER A 20 1.75 -25.83 -74.79
N ASN A 21 2.19 -26.24 -75.97
CA ASN A 21 2.26 -27.62 -76.43
C ASN A 21 3.69 -28.15 -76.34
N VAL A 22 3.83 -29.48 -76.20
CA VAL A 22 5.15 -30.14 -76.15
C VAL A 22 6.00 -29.84 -77.39
N HIS A 23 5.36 -29.68 -78.56
CA HIS A 23 6.01 -29.36 -79.82
C HIS A 23 6.50 -27.90 -79.93
N ASP A 24 6.14 -27.03 -78.98
CA ASP A 24 6.68 -25.67 -78.92
C ASP A 24 8.11 -25.66 -78.35
N TYR A 25 8.50 -26.73 -77.62
CA TYR A 25 9.78 -26.84 -76.92
C TYR A 25 10.64 -28.03 -77.39
N PHE A 26 10.02 -29.11 -77.89
CA PHE A 26 10.70 -30.34 -78.27
C PHE A 26 10.32 -30.81 -79.68
N ASP A 27 11.34 -31.17 -80.45
CA ASP A 27 11.17 -31.94 -81.68
C ASP A 27 11.48 -33.42 -81.38
N PHE A 28 10.63 -34.33 -81.86
CA PHE A 28 10.77 -35.77 -81.62
C PHE A 28 11.08 -36.48 -82.92
N GLN A 29 12.17 -37.26 -82.97
CA GLN A 29 12.46 -38.11 -84.11
C GLN A 29 12.80 -39.53 -83.64
N PHE A 30 12.37 -40.52 -84.41
CA PHE A 30 12.55 -41.93 -84.07
C PHE A 30 13.42 -42.61 -85.12
N TYR A 31 14.37 -43.43 -84.67
CA TYR A 31 15.16 -44.30 -85.53
C TYR A 31 15.11 -45.72 -84.95
N GLY A 32 14.63 -46.68 -85.73
CA GLY A 32 14.54 -48.07 -85.32
C GLY A 32 15.88 -48.78 -85.52
N LEU A 33 16.43 -49.37 -84.46
CA LEU A 33 17.63 -50.19 -84.55
C LEU A 33 17.27 -51.69 -84.38
N PRO A 34 17.83 -52.59 -85.20
CA PRO A 34 17.70 -54.04 -85.02
C PRO A 34 18.20 -54.50 -83.64
N HIS A 35 17.76 -55.66 -83.15
CA HIS A 35 18.22 -56.15 -81.86
C HIS A 35 19.71 -56.52 -81.90
N LYS A 36 20.55 -55.77 -81.18
CA LYS A 36 22.02 -55.90 -81.17
C LYS A 36 22.52 -57.34 -81.01
N GLY A 37 21.87 -58.15 -80.15
CA GLY A 37 22.29 -59.53 -79.88
C GLY A 37 21.82 -60.57 -80.91
N TYR A 38 20.69 -60.35 -81.59
CA TYR A 38 20.09 -61.34 -82.49
C TYR A 38 20.38 -61.05 -83.96
N GLN A 39 20.59 -59.78 -84.31
CA GLN A 39 20.90 -59.32 -85.66
C GLN A 39 22.07 -58.33 -85.62
N PRO A 40 23.27 -58.76 -85.17
CA PRO A 40 24.39 -57.86 -84.93
C PRO A 40 24.87 -57.14 -86.20
N GLU A 41 24.94 -57.84 -87.33
CA GLU A 41 25.36 -57.26 -88.61
C GLU A 41 24.41 -56.16 -89.07
N LYS A 42 23.09 -56.42 -89.04
CA LYS A 42 22.07 -55.42 -89.38
C LYS A 42 22.06 -54.25 -88.39
N PHE A 43 22.31 -54.51 -87.11
CA PHE A 43 22.43 -53.44 -86.12
C PHE A 43 23.62 -52.52 -86.46
N VAL A 44 24.79 -53.08 -86.76
CA VAL A 44 25.96 -52.28 -87.16
C VAL A 44 25.66 -51.49 -88.43
N GLU A 45 25.08 -52.11 -89.45
CA GLU A 45 24.69 -51.44 -90.69
C GLU A 45 23.73 -50.27 -90.43
N GLU A 46 22.68 -50.47 -89.64
CA GLU A 46 21.70 -49.43 -89.31
C GLU A 46 22.28 -48.34 -88.40
N THR A 47 23.24 -48.66 -87.51
CA THR A 47 23.95 -47.62 -86.75
C THR A 47 24.86 -46.78 -87.63
N GLN A 48 25.46 -47.35 -88.68
CA GLN A 48 26.24 -46.58 -89.64
C GLN A 48 25.32 -45.63 -90.42
N LYS A 49 24.16 -46.10 -90.88
CA LYS A 49 23.15 -45.23 -91.51
C LYS A 49 22.68 -44.12 -90.57
N LEU A 50 22.42 -44.43 -89.30
CA LEU A 50 22.07 -43.43 -88.29
C LEU A 50 23.19 -42.39 -88.08
N SER A 51 24.45 -42.82 -88.06
CA SER A 51 25.60 -41.92 -87.86
C SER A 51 25.70 -40.83 -88.93
N LEU A 52 25.31 -41.16 -90.18
CA LEU A 52 25.29 -40.21 -91.29
C LEU A 52 24.26 -39.09 -91.10
N ARG A 53 23.29 -39.27 -90.19
CA ARG A 53 22.26 -38.27 -89.88
C ARG A 53 22.74 -37.21 -88.88
N PHE A 54 23.84 -37.44 -88.16
CA PHE A 54 24.41 -36.47 -87.21
C PHE A 54 25.28 -35.43 -87.93
N CYS A 55 24.66 -34.68 -88.83
CA CYS A 55 25.23 -33.57 -89.57
C CYS A 55 24.28 -32.37 -89.52
N ASP A 56 24.73 -31.24 -90.06
CA ASP A 56 23.91 -30.04 -90.15
C ASP A 56 22.67 -30.29 -91.03
N GLY A 57 21.51 -29.94 -90.51
CA GLY A 57 20.23 -30.05 -91.18
C GLY A 57 19.53 -28.70 -91.34
N GLN A 58 18.44 -28.70 -92.09
CA GLN A 58 17.56 -27.55 -92.25
C GLN A 58 16.11 -27.99 -92.14
N ARG A 59 15.30 -27.21 -91.41
CA ARG A 59 13.88 -27.48 -91.27
C ARG A 59 13.19 -27.30 -92.61
N ASP A 60 12.50 -28.33 -93.07
CA ASP A 60 11.61 -28.22 -94.24
C ASP A 60 10.30 -27.55 -93.80
N PRO A 61 9.96 -26.35 -94.33
CA PRO A 61 8.73 -25.66 -93.98
C PRO A 61 7.46 -26.37 -94.48
N ASN A 62 7.58 -27.36 -95.37
CA ASN A 62 6.43 -28.11 -95.91
C ASN A 62 6.08 -29.37 -95.10
N LEU A 63 6.91 -29.77 -94.13
CA LEU A 63 6.71 -30.97 -93.32
C LEU A 63 6.15 -30.61 -91.93
N ASP A 64 5.12 -31.33 -91.48
CA ASP A 64 4.50 -31.10 -90.18
C ASP A 64 4.99 -32.10 -89.13
N ALA A 65 5.87 -31.62 -88.24
CA ALA A 65 6.38 -32.40 -87.11
C ALA A 65 5.26 -32.95 -86.21
N ARG A 66 4.07 -32.32 -86.18
CA ARG A 66 2.90 -32.80 -85.41
C ARG A 66 2.24 -34.03 -86.03
N LYS A 67 2.48 -34.28 -87.31
CA LYS A 67 2.02 -35.47 -88.05
C LYS A 67 3.07 -36.57 -88.13
N GLY A 68 4.24 -36.37 -87.51
CA GLY A 68 5.36 -37.30 -87.57
C GLY A 68 6.15 -37.21 -88.89
N GLU A 69 6.01 -36.11 -89.62
CA GLU A 69 6.75 -35.84 -90.85
C GLU A 69 8.04 -35.08 -90.50
N PHE A 70 9.19 -35.60 -90.94
CA PHE A 70 10.50 -35.02 -90.64
C PHE A 70 11.35 -34.93 -91.89
N SER A 71 12.19 -33.90 -91.95
CA SER A 71 13.18 -33.76 -93.01
C SER A 71 14.14 -34.95 -93.00
N ASP A 72 14.42 -35.51 -94.18
CA ASP A 72 15.41 -36.57 -94.37
C ASP A 72 16.88 -36.06 -94.26
N GLY A 73 17.04 -34.79 -93.86
CA GLY A 73 18.34 -34.14 -93.63
C GLY A 73 18.95 -34.43 -92.25
N GLY A 74 20.02 -33.70 -91.95
CA GLY A 74 20.76 -33.82 -90.69
C GLY A 74 19.95 -33.46 -89.44
N VAL A 75 20.34 -34.01 -88.29
CA VAL A 75 19.65 -33.83 -86.99
C VAL A 75 20.01 -32.49 -86.32
N PHE A 76 21.15 -31.89 -86.67
CA PHE A 76 21.56 -30.62 -86.06
C PHE A 76 20.90 -29.44 -86.74
N LEU A 77 19.77 -29.00 -86.19
CA LEU A 77 19.09 -27.78 -86.64
C LEU A 77 19.66 -26.54 -85.93
N PRO A 78 19.80 -25.39 -86.62
CA PRO A 78 20.31 -24.15 -86.02
C PRO A 78 19.55 -23.67 -84.78
N GLU A 79 18.26 -23.98 -84.67
CA GLU A 79 17.37 -23.60 -83.56
C GLU A 79 17.75 -24.26 -82.24
N TYR A 80 18.37 -25.45 -82.28
CA TYR A 80 18.82 -26.16 -81.08
C TYR A 80 20.07 -25.52 -80.48
N HIS A 81 20.83 -24.78 -81.29
CA HIS A 81 22.08 -24.18 -80.87
C HIS A 81 21.84 -22.88 -80.09
N ARG A 82 22.16 -22.89 -78.79
CA ARG A 82 22.00 -21.74 -77.88
C ARG A 82 22.97 -20.56 -78.14
N ARG A 83 23.82 -20.66 -79.17
CA ARG A 83 24.81 -19.65 -79.60
C ARG A 83 25.83 -19.28 -78.53
N ILE A 84 26.21 -20.27 -77.72
CA ILE A 84 27.24 -20.11 -76.69
C ILE A 84 28.58 -20.57 -77.28
N PRO A 85 29.62 -19.72 -77.27
CA PRO A 85 30.97 -20.12 -77.64
C PRO A 85 31.50 -21.28 -76.78
N ALA A 86 32.35 -22.13 -77.37
CA ALA A 86 32.84 -23.34 -76.70
C ALA A 86 33.58 -23.06 -75.39
N ASP A 87 34.31 -21.95 -75.29
CA ASP A 87 35.03 -21.49 -74.10
C ASP A 87 34.09 -20.99 -72.98
N GLY A 88 32.87 -20.58 -73.32
CA GLY A 88 31.84 -20.14 -72.38
C GLY A 88 30.88 -21.23 -71.91
N PHE A 89 30.89 -22.40 -72.55
CA PHE A 89 29.90 -23.46 -72.28
C PHE A 89 29.97 -24.01 -70.85
N SER A 90 31.17 -24.20 -70.30
CA SER A 90 31.36 -24.72 -68.93
C SER A 90 30.68 -23.84 -67.88
N ARG A 91 30.90 -22.52 -67.95
CA ARG A 91 30.28 -21.55 -67.03
C ARG A 91 28.77 -21.48 -67.19
N TYR A 92 28.28 -21.57 -68.42
CA TYR A 92 26.84 -21.61 -68.67
C TYR A 92 26.19 -22.87 -68.08
N ALA A 93 26.80 -24.04 -68.26
CA ALA A 93 26.33 -25.30 -67.71
C ALA A 93 26.39 -25.30 -66.16
N GLU A 94 27.43 -24.72 -65.57
CA GLU A 94 27.55 -24.54 -64.11
C GLU A 94 26.39 -23.71 -63.55
N GLY A 95 26.05 -22.58 -64.19
CA GLY A 95 24.90 -21.77 -63.78
C GLY A 95 23.55 -22.50 -63.85
N ILE A 96 23.34 -23.37 -64.85
CA ILE A 96 22.15 -24.23 -64.92
C ILE A 96 22.18 -25.27 -63.79
N TRP A 97 23.34 -25.89 -63.56
CA TRP A 97 23.50 -26.91 -62.53
C TRP A 97 23.22 -26.35 -61.13
N ASP A 98 23.73 -25.16 -60.82
CA ASP A 98 23.47 -24.46 -59.57
C ASP A 98 21.98 -24.20 -59.36
N GLN A 99 21.25 -23.83 -60.42
CA GLN A 99 19.80 -23.66 -60.35
C GLN A 99 19.07 -24.98 -60.08
N ILE A 100 19.50 -26.09 -60.71
CA ILE A 100 18.91 -27.41 -60.50
C ILE A 100 19.13 -27.90 -59.07
N VAL A 101 20.37 -27.83 -58.57
CA VAL A 101 20.75 -28.36 -57.24
C VAL A 101 20.06 -27.58 -56.12
N ASN A 102 19.87 -26.28 -56.28
CA ASN A 102 19.27 -25.44 -55.25
C ASN A 102 17.74 -25.28 -55.39
N ASN A 103 17.12 -25.95 -56.36
CA ASN A 103 15.68 -25.86 -56.56
C ASN A 103 14.92 -26.70 -55.51
N LYS A 104 14.17 -26.01 -54.64
CA LYS A 104 13.35 -26.63 -53.60
C LYS A 104 12.22 -27.49 -54.15
N ASP A 105 11.75 -27.24 -55.37
CA ASP A 105 10.66 -28.01 -55.99
C ASP A 105 11.13 -29.40 -56.45
N LEU A 106 12.45 -29.61 -56.56
CA LEU A 106 13.07 -30.90 -56.85
C LEU A 106 13.40 -31.70 -55.58
N ASP A 107 13.30 -31.08 -54.39
CA ASP A 107 13.48 -31.74 -53.09
C ASP A 107 12.19 -32.44 -52.66
N LEU A 108 11.82 -33.48 -53.42
CA LEU A 108 10.63 -34.28 -53.15
C LEU A 108 10.94 -35.24 -51.98
N PRO A 109 10.24 -35.15 -50.83
CA PRO A 109 10.40 -36.10 -49.75
C PRO A 109 10.15 -37.51 -50.27
N THR A 110 10.94 -38.46 -49.77
CA THR A 110 10.71 -39.86 -50.14
C THR A 110 9.30 -40.28 -49.70
N GLN A 111 8.66 -41.22 -50.40
CA GLN A 111 7.36 -41.75 -49.99
C GLN A 111 7.37 -42.27 -48.54
N GLN A 112 8.52 -42.78 -48.08
CA GLN A 112 8.74 -43.22 -46.71
C GLN A 112 8.69 -42.06 -45.70
N GLU A 113 9.28 -40.90 -46.02
CA GLU A 113 9.21 -39.72 -45.16
C GLU A 113 7.81 -39.12 -45.12
N LEU A 114 7.11 -39.06 -46.25
CA LEU A 114 5.75 -38.56 -46.32
C LEU A 114 4.79 -39.44 -45.50
N LEU A 115 4.90 -40.76 -45.62
CA LEU A 115 4.15 -41.71 -44.79
C LEU A 115 4.49 -41.56 -43.32
N ALA A 116 5.78 -41.42 -42.98
CA ALA A 116 6.22 -41.21 -41.60
C ALA A 116 5.63 -39.92 -41.00
N GLN A 117 5.54 -38.84 -41.78
CA GLN A 117 4.93 -37.58 -41.32
C GLN A 117 3.47 -37.78 -40.99
N PHE A 118 2.70 -38.35 -41.91
CA PHE A 118 1.27 -38.62 -41.70
C PHE A 118 1.03 -39.48 -40.46
N ARG A 119 1.80 -40.58 -40.30
CA ARG A 119 1.64 -41.49 -39.15
C ARG A 119 2.07 -40.88 -37.83
N CYS A 120 3.19 -40.15 -37.80
CA CYS A 120 3.61 -39.45 -36.59
C CYS A 120 2.60 -38.36 -36.18
N ASP A 121 1.94 -37.71 -37.14
CA ASP A 121 0.89 -36.72 -36.85
C ASP A 121 -0.38 -37.36 -36.28
N GLU A 122 -0.79 -38.53 -36.76
CA GLU A 122 -1.91 -39.27 -36.17
C GLU A 122 -1.62 -39.65 -34.71
N ILE A 123 -0.45 -40.24 -34.45
CA ILE A 123 -0.02 -40.64 -33.10
C ILE A 123 0.06 -39.41 -32.18
N LEU A 124 0.62 -38.29 -32.67
CA LEU A 124 0.69 -37.04 -31.90
C LEU A 124 -0.71 -36.59 -31.47
N ARG A 125 -1.69 -36.60 -32.37
CA ARG A 125 -3.07 -36.21 -32.05
C ARG A 125 -3.69 -37.15 -31.02
N GLU A 126 -3.54 -38.46 -31.20
CA GLU A 126 -4.11 -39.46 -30.29
C GLU A 126 -3.55 -39.33 -28.87
N VAL A 127 -2.23 -39.21 -28.75
CA VAL A 127 -1.56 -39.01 -27.46
C VAL A 127 -1.99 -37.71 -26.79
N MET A 128 -2.21 -36.65 -27.57
CA MET A 128 -2.70 -35.37 -27.06
C MET A 128 -4.13 -35.44 -26.52
N VAL A 129 -4.99 -36.34 -27.01
CA VAL A 129 -6.33 -36.54 -26.44
C VAL A 129 -6.24 -37.01 -24.98
N ALA A 130 -5.38 -38.01 -24.70
CA ALA A 130 -5.17 -38.48 -23.33
C ALA A 130 -4.52 -37.42 -22.42
N PHE A 131 -3.68 -36.54 -22.99
CA PHE A 131 -3.16 -35.38 -22.27
C PHE A 131 -4.30 -34.41 -21.91
N ASP A 132 -5.18 -34.11 -22.87
CA ASP A 132 -6.30 -33.19 -22.70
C ASP A 132 -7.27 -33.63 -21.61
N GLU A 133 -7.63 -34.92 -21.56
CA GLU A 133 -8.50 -35.49 -20.52
C GLU A 133 -8.00 -35.18 -19.10
N THR A 134 -6.68 -35.13 -18.92
CA THR A 134 -6.08 -34.84 -17.62
C THR A 134 -5.87 -33.36 -17.34
N ILE A 135 -5.65 -32.53 -18.36
CA ILE A 135 -5.19 -31.14 -18.22
C ILE A 135 -6.30 -30.11 -18.40
N VAL A 136 -7.26 -30.34 -19.31
CA VAL A 136 -8.38 -29.41 -19.57
C VAL A 136 -9.17 -29.07 -18.29
N PRO A 137 -9.47 -30.03 -17.37
CA PRO A 137 -10.16 -29.69 -16.12
C PRO A 137 -9.41 -28.68 -15.24
N PHE A 138 -8.07 -28.66 -15.28
CA PHE A 138 -7.28 -27.68 -14.54
C PHE A 138 -7.24 -26.33 -15.27
N GLU A 139 -7.18 -26.33 -16.60
CA GLU A 139 -7.26 -25.10 -17.41
C GLU A 139 -8.61 -24.40 -17.22
N ASP A 140 -9.71 -25.15 -17.21
CA ASP A 140 -11.05 -24.63 -16.98
C ASP A 140 -11.19 -24.01 -15.59
N LYS A 141 -10.72 -24.71 -14.55
CA LYS A 141 -10.72 -24.18 -13.17
C LYS A 141 -9.89 -22.91 -13.06
N GLN A 142 -8.68 -22.90 -13.61
CA GLN A 142 -7.80 -21.73 -13.56
C GLN A 142 -8.41 -20.54 -14.33
N SER A 143 -9.00 -20.79 -15.50
CA SER A 143 -9.70 -19.77 -16.30
C SER A 143 -10.92 -19.21 -15.56
N GLN A 144 -11.69 -20.06 -14.90
CA GLN A 144 -12.84 -19.65 -14.08
C GLN A 144 -12.40 -18.79 -12.89
N ALA A 145 -11.39 -19.23 -12.14
CA ALA A 145 -10.80 -18.48 -11.03
C ALA A 145 -10.30 -17.09 -11.49
N ALA A 146 -9.61 -17.04 -12.63
CA ALA A 146 -9.14 -15.79 -13.23
C ALA A 146 -10.29 -14.84 -13.62
N ARG A 147 -11.40 -15.37 -14.16
CA ARG A 147 -12.60 -14.57 -14.52
C ARG A 147 -13.33 -14.01 -13.31
N LEU A 148 -13.38 -14.77 -12.22
CA LEU A 148 -13.98 -14.34 -10.96
C LEU A 148 -13.09 -13.37 -10.19
N GLY A 149 -11.80 -13.25 -10.56
CA GLY A 149 -10.83 -12.44 -9.84
C GLY A 149 -10.39 -13.05 -8.52
N GLU A 150 -10.75 -14.31 -8.27
CA GLU A 150 -10.40 -15.08 -7.07
C GLU A 150 -9.43 -16.19 -7.47
N PRO A 151 -8.12 -15.90 -7.48
CA PRO A 151 -7.14 -16.88 -7.93
C PRO A 151 -7.02 -18.01 -6.88
N GLU A 152 -7.23 -19.24 -7.34
CA GLU A 152 -7.30 -20.44 -6.52
C GLU A 152 -6.06 -21.32 -6.71
N ILE A 153 -5.50 -21.84 -5.61
CA ILE A 153 -4.41 -22.81 -5.64
C ILE A 153 -4.98 -24.20 -5.94
N LEU A 154 -4.72 -24.71 -7.14
CA LEU A 154 -5.26 -26.00 -7.58
C LEU A 154 -4.47 -27.17 -6.99
N GLY A 155 -5.09 -27.91 -6.08
CA GLY A 155 -4.51 -29.11 -5.49
C GLY A 155 -4.22 -30.21 -6.52
N GLY A 156 -3.05 -30.85 -6.43
CA GLY A 156 -2.67 -31.97 -7.30
C GLY A 156 -2.23 -31.60 -8.72
N LEU A 157 -2.23 -30.30 -9.08
CA LEU A 157 -1.85 -29.81 -10.41
C LEU A 157 -0.46 -30.33 -10.85
N GLY A 158 0.58 -30.12 -10.04
CA GLY A 158 1.94 -30.55 -10.40
C GLY A 158 2.07 -32.05 -10.67
N ALA A 159 1.39 -32.88 -9.87
CA ALA A 159 1.37 -34.33 -10.09
C ALA A 159 0.66 -34.70 -11.40
N ALA A 160 -0.46 -34.04 -11.71
CA ALA A 160 -1.17 -34.20 -12.97
C ALA A 160 -0.29 -33.80 -14.16
N MET A 161 0.38 -32.64 -14.10
CA MET A 161 1.27 -32.14 -15.15
C MET A 161 2.46 -33.08 -15.41
N ARG A 162 3.15 -33.54 -14.35
CA ARG A 162 4.28 -34.49 -14.49
C ARG A 162 3.82 -35.81 -15.09
N SER A 163 2.69 -36.33 -14.62
CA SER A 163 2.11 -37.61 -15.07
C SER A 163 1.65 -37.54 -16.52
N SER A 164 0.89 -36.51 -16.90
CA SER A 164 0.36 -36.34 -18.25
C SER A 164 1.47 -36.15 -19.29
N ARG A 165 2.45 -35.28 -19.00
CA ARG A 165 3.62 -35.06 -19.85
C ARG A 165 4.42 -36.35 -20.06
N THR A 166 4.72 -37.06 -18.98
CA THR A 166 5.52 -38.30 -19.04
C THR A 166 4.78 -39.39 -19.82
N LYS A 167 3.47 -39.55 -19.59
CA LYS A 167 2.65 -40.51 -20.33
C LYS A 167 2.58 -40.15 -21.81
N ALA A 168 2.37 -38.88 -22.14
CA ALA A 168 2.30 -38.42 -23.51
C ALA A 168 3.60 -38.70 -24.29
N VAL A 169 4.73 -38.25 -23.74
CA VAL A 169 6.04 -38.45 -24.40
C VAL A 169 6.35 -39.94 -24.55
N LYS A 170 6.12 -40.76 -23.51
CA LYS A 170 6.38 -42.22 -23.58
C LYS A 170 5.49 -42.95 -24.58
N ALA A 171 4.20 -42.60 -24.65
CA ALA A 171 3.27 -43.20 -25.61
C ALA A 171 3.71 -42.88 -27.04
N PHE A 172 4.07 -41.61 -27.30
CA PHE A 172 4.58 -41.19 -28.60
C PHE A 172 5.89 -41.90 -28.97
N GLU A 173 6.84 -42.01 -28.03
CA GLU A 173 8.10 -42.73 -28.26
C GLU A 173 7.89 -44.21 -28.60
N SER A 174 6.96 -44.86 -27.90
CA SER A 174 6.63 -46.27 -28.13
C SER A 174 6.09 -46.52 -29.54
N GLU A 175 5.21 -45.66 -30.03
CA GLU A 175 4.50 -45.87 -31.29
C GLU A 175 5.20 -45.26 -32.52
N ALA A 176 5.89 -44.13 -32.33
CA ALA A 176 6.47 -43.36 -33.43
C ALA A 176 7.95 -43.68 -33.72
N SER A 177 8.68 -44.32 -32.79
CA SER A 177 10.13 -44.58 -32.93
C SER A 177 10.50 -45.51 -34.10
N ARG A 178 9.54 -46.29 -34.61
CA ARG A 178 9.71 -47.18 -35.77
C ARG A 178 9.74 -46.46 -37.13
N TYR A 179 9.32 -45.20 -37.19
CA TYR A 179 9.25 -44.43 -38.43
C TYR A 179 10.58 -43.69 -38.71
N HIS A 180 10.62 -42.93 -39.81
CA HIS A 180 11.82 -42.19 -40.22
C HIS A 180 12.37 -41.32 -39.08
N LYS A 181 13.63 -41.52 -38.72
CA LYS A 181 14.27 -40.92 -37.53
C LYS A 181 14.16 -39.39 -37.50
N GLY A 182 14.40 -38.73 -38.63
CA GLY A 182 14.33 -37.27 -38.72
C GLY A 182 12.90 -36.72 -38.63
N VAL A 183 11.89 -37.50 -39.01
CA VAL A 183 10.47 -37.11 -38.85
C VAL A 183 10.04 -37.34 -37.41
N TYR A 184 10.36 -38.51 -36.85
CA TYR A 184 10.10 -38.86 -35.45
C TYR A 184 10.67 -37.81 -34.48
N GLN A 185 11.94 -37.42 -34.63
CA GLN A 185 12.58 -36.44 -33.75
C GLN A 185 11.90 -35.07 -33.83
N ARG A 186 11.55 -34.61 -35.04
CA ARG A 186 10.83 -33.33 -35.22
C ARG A 186 9.45 -33.37 -34.58
N LYS A 187 8.70 -34.46 -34.77
CA LYS A 187 7.35 -34.61 -34.22
C LYS A 187 7.34 -34.82 -32.70
N ARG A 188 8.36 -35.48 -32.15
CA ARG A 188 8.58 -35.57 -30.70
C ARG A 188 8.79 -34.18 -30.09
N ALA A 189 9.64 -33.35 -30.70
CA ALA A 189 9.87 -31.98 -30.26
C ALA A 189 8.61 -31.11 -30.39
N GLU A 190 7.81 -31.31 -31.44
CA GLU A 190 6.52 -30.64 -31.62
C GLU A 190 5.53 -31.00 -30.49
N LEU A 191 5.44 -32.29 -30.13
CA LEU A 191 4.62 -32.77 -29.01
C LEU A 191 5.08 -32.14 -27.68
N GLU A 192 6.38 -32.21 -27.38
CA GLU A 192 6.95 -31.62 -26.16
C GLU A 192 6.64 -30.12 -26.09
N SER A 193 6.84 -29.37 -27.18
CA SER A 193 6.55 -27.94 -27.24
C SER A 193 5.05 -27.62 -27.02
N LYS A 194 4.15 -28.43 -27.58
CA LYS A 194 2.69 -28.24 -27.43
C LYS A 194 2.23 -28.49 -25.99
N ALA A 195 2.69 -29.58 -25.38
CA ALA A 195 2.40 -29.88 -23.99
C ALA A 195 3.01 -28.81 -23.07
N ASP A 196 4.29 -28.50 -23.24
CA ASP A 196 5.03 -27.57 -22.39
C ASP A 196 4.47 -26.15 -22.42
N THR A 197 3.99 -25.68 -23.56
CA THR A 197 3.35 -24.36 -23.66
C THR A 197 2.10 -24.27 -22.78
N ARG A 198 1.29 -25.32 -22.72
CA ARG A 198 0.07 -25.36 -21.90
C ARG A 198 0.38 -25.52 -20.42
N LEU A 199 1.29 -26.43 -20.09
CA LEU A 199 1.74 -26.65 -18.72
C LEU A 199 2.43 -25.41 -18.13
N LYS A 200 3.19 -24.66 -18.95
CA LYS A 200 3.80 -23.40 -18.54
C LYS A 200 2.76 -22.37 -18.12
N THR A 201 1.68 -22.22 -18.88
CA THR A 201 0.58 -21.31 -18.54
C THR A 201 -0.07 -21.70 -17.21
N LEU A 202 -0.34 -23.00 -17.01
CA LEU A 202 -0.89 -23.52 -15.75
C LEU A 202 0.03 -23.25 -14.56
N PHE A 203 1.32 -23.52 -14.72
CA PHE A 203 2.35 -23.28 -13.71
C PHE A 203 2.39 -21.80 -13.31
N GLN A 204 2.45 -20.89 -14.28
CA GLN A 204 2.46 -19.45 -14.02
C GLN A 204 1.18 -18.99 -13.30
N GLY A 205 0.02 -19.48 -13.71
CA GLY A 205 -1.24 -19.15 -13.04
C GLY A 205 -1.31 -19.67 -11.60
N GLN A 206 -0.75 -20.85 -11.32
CA GLN A 206 -0.66 -21.41 -9.97
C GLN A 206 0.24 -20.54 -9.06
N LEU A 207 1.40 -20.11 -9.56
CA LEU A 207 2.29 -19.23 -8.80
C LEU A 207 1.65 -17.88 -8.53
N ASN A 208 0.97 -17.29 -9.52
CA ASN A 208 0.25 -16.03 -9.34
C ASN A 208 -0.91 -16.16 -8.33
N ALA A 209 -1.57 -17.31 -8.28
CA ALA A 209 -2.58 -17.59 -7.26
C ALA A 209 -1.98 -17.69 -5.86
N ALA A 210 -0.89 -18.45 -5.70
CA ALA A 210 -0.17 -18.55 -4.43
C ALA A 210 0.38 -17.19 -3.96
N HIS A 211 0.85 -16.37 -4.90
CA HIS A 211 1.33 -15.02 -4.65
C HIS A 211 0.23 -14.13 -4.07
N LYS A 212 -0.89 -13.98 -4.79
CA LYS A 212 -1.99 -13.09 -4.40
C LYS A 212 -2.68 -13.54 -3.10
N SER A 213 -2.95 -14.83 -2.96
CA SER A 213 -3.57 -15.35 -1.73
C SER A 213 -2.61 -15.21 -0.55
N GLY A 214 -1.32 -15.49 -0.75
CA GLY A 214 -0.28 -15.33 0.25
C GLY A 214 -0.15 -13.91 0.79
N ILE A 215 -0.17 -12.90 -0.09
CA ILE A 215 -0.16 -11.48 0.34
C ILE A 215 -1.41 -11.12 1.17
N SER A 216 -2.59 -11.58 0.74
CA SER A 216 -3.85 -11.30 1.46
C SER A 216 -3.86 -11.95 2.84
N GLU A 217 -3.53 -13.24 2.90
CA GLU A 217 -3.47 -14.01 4.15
C GLU A 217 -2.42 -13.43 5.10
N PHE A 218 -1.25 -13.03 4.60
CA PHE A 218 -0.21 -12.37 5.38
C PHE A 218 -0.72 -11.08 6.03
N SER A 219 -1.35 -10.19 5.25
CA SER A 219 -1.87 -8.92 5.76
C SER A 219 -2.96 -9.12 6.83
N GLU A 220 -3.83 -10.12 6.64
CA GLU A 220 -4.86 -10.50 7.61
C GLU A 220 -4.25 -11.09 8.89
N ALA A 221 -3.29 -12.01 8.75
CA ALA A 221 -2.61 -12.67 9.86
C ALA A 221 -1.85 -11.67 10.74
N VAL A 222 -1.08 -10.76 10.15
CA VAL A 222 -0.40 -9.68 10.87
C VAL A 222 -1.41 -8.79 11.60
N THR A 223 -2.48 -8.37 10.92
CA THR A 223 -3.52 -7.54 11.54
C THR A 223 -4.20 -8.25 12.72
N ALA A 224 -4.48 -9.54 12.60
CA ALA A 224 -5.08 -10.35 13.65
C ALA A 224 -4.13 -10.53 14.84
N ALA A 225 -2.85 -10.82 14.59
CA ALA A 225 -1.81 -10.96 15.60
C ALA A 225 -1.61 -9.65 16.38
N VAL A 226 -1.54 -8.51 15.69
CA VAL A 226 -1.46 -7.18 16.31
C VAL A 226 -2.68 -6.91 17.21
N LYS A 227 -3.90 -7.17 16.72
CA LYS A 227 -5.13 -7.00 17.52
C LYS A 227 -5.14 -7.90 18.76
N SER A 228 -4.64 -9.13 18.64
CA SER A 228 -4.51 -10.07 19.76
C SER A 228 -3.50 -9.57 20.79
N GLY A 229 -2.32 -9.11 20.34
CA GLY A 229 -1.28 -8.52 21.18
C GLY A 229 -1.78 -7.28 21.94
N GLN A 230 -2.52 -6.41 21.27
CA GLN A 230 -3.14 -5.23 21.90
C GLN A 230 -4.12 -5.59 23.02
N LYS A 231 -4.94 -6.63 22.84
CA LYS A 231 -5.92 -7.07 23.86
C LYS A 231 -5.28 -7.68 25.10
N LYS A 232 -4.12 -8.34 24.95
CA LYS A 232 -3.44 -9.02 26.05
C LYS A 232 -2.68 -8.07 26.98
N GLY A 233 -2.51 -6.80 26.60
CA GLY A 233 -1.86 -5.77 27.43
C GLY A 233 -0.35 -5.96 27.62
N THR A 234 0.21 -7.11 27.26
CA THR A 234 1.63 -7.37 27.11
C THR A 234 2.12 -6.66 25.85
N GLY A 235 3.15 -5.82 25.94
CA GLY A 235 3.78 -5.19 24.78
C GLY A 235 4.14 -6.24 23.74
N TYR A 236 3.42 -6.26 22.62
CA TYR A 236 3.65 -7.21 21.53
C TYR A 236 4.78 -6.67 20.65
N ASP A 237 5.67 -7.50 20.15
CA ASP A 237 6.71 -7.05 19.22
C ASP A 237 6.15 -7.10 17.79
N PHE A 238 6.04 -5.93 17.14
CA PHE A 238 5.48 -5.87 15.78
C PHE A 238 6.46 -6.47 14.76
N ALA A 239 7.76 -6.23 14.94
CA ALA A 239 8.78 -6.73 14.05
C ALA A 239 8.86 -8.26 14.11
N GLU A 240 8.76 -8.84 15.31
CA GLU A 240 8.70 -10.30 15.51
C GLU A 240 7.47 -10.90 14.80
N ILE A 241 6.28 -10.33 15.01
CA ILE A 241 5.04 -10.78 14.35
C ILE A 241 5.20 -10.75 12.82
N VAL A 242 5.69 -9.64 12.27
CA VAL A 242 5.87 -9.49 10.82
C VAL A 242 6.87 -10.52 10.28
N ASN A 243 8.00 -10.72 10.97
CA ASN A 243 9.01 -11.69 10.56
C ASN A 243 8.51 -13.13 10.60
N GLU A 244 7.77 -13.51 11.65
CA GLU A 244 7.17 -14.84 11.77
C GLU A 244 6.13 -15.10 10.69
N GLU A 245 5.21 -14.16 10.48
CA GLU A 245 4.16 -14.30 9.46
C GLU A 245 4.72 -14.24 8.04
N ALA A 246 5.73 -13.39 7.79
CA ALA A 246 6.41 -13.33 6.49
C ALA A 246 7.12 -14.66 6.18
N LYS A 247 7.79 -15.25 7.17
CA LYS A 247 8.42 -16.56 7.02
C LYS A 247 7.41 -17.66 6.71
N LYS A 248 6.28 -17.71 7.45
CA LYS A 248 5.18 -18.66 7.17
C LYS A 248 4.62 -18.48 5.76
N ALA A 249 4.47 -17.24 5.32
CA ALA A 249 3.96 -16.91 3.99
C ALA A 249 4.92 -17.36 2.89
N VAL A 250 6.23 -17.17 3.07
CA VAL A 250 7.29 -17.67 2.16
C VAL A 250 7.33 -19.19 2.13
N ASP A 251 7.33 -19.85 3.29
CA ASP A 251 7.35 -21.32 3.39
C ASP A 251 6.14 -21.95 2.66
N LYS A 252 4.95 -21.36 2.82
CA LYS A 252 3.73 -21.82 2.14
C LYS A 252 3.80 -21.61 0.62
N PHE A 253 4.33 -20.48 0.17
CA PHE A 253 4.53 -20.23 -1.27
C PHE A 253 5.52 -21.23 -1.87
N GLU A 254 6.66 -21.47 -1.20
CA GLU A 254 7.66 -22.44 -1.64
C GLU A 254 7.10 -23.86 -1.69
N GLU A 255 6.28 -24.27 -0.72
CA GLU A 255 5.64 -25.59 -0.71
C GLU A 255 4.79 -25.78 -1.97
N VAL A 256 3.94 -24.79 -2.28
CA VAL A 256 3.07 -24.82 -3.48
C VAL A 256 3.91 -24.80 -4.75
N ALA A 257 4.93 -23.94 -4.82
CA ALA A 257 5.80 -23.83 -5.97
C ALA A 257 6.53 -25.15 -6.25
N ARG A 258 7.20 -25.72 -5.24
CA ARG A 258 7.91 -27.02 -5.32
C ARG A 258 7.00 -28.16 -5.71
N ALA A 259 5.78 -28.20 -5.17
CA ALA A 259 4.80 -29.23 -5.54
C ALA A 259 4.39 -29.15 -7.03
N THR A 260 4.46 -27.95 -7.62
CA THR A 260 4.00 -27.65 -8.99
C THR A 260 5.10 -27.80 -10.05
N VAL A 261 6.39 -27.79 -9.68
CA VAL A 261 7.54 -27.96 -10.60
C VAL A 261 7.42 -29.23 -11.45
N VAL A 262 7.80 -29.14 -12.73
CA VAL A 262 7.82 -30.27 -13.67
C VAL A 262 9.26 -30.62 -14.00
N ASP A 263 9.67 -31.84 -13.67
CA ASP A 263 11.06 -32.29 -13.86
C ASP A 263 11.48 -32.29 -15.34
N GLY A 264 12.71 -31.86 -15.60
CA GLY A 264 13.30 -31.88 -16.94
C GLY A 264 12.82 -30.75 -17.86
N THR A 265 12.15 -29.71 -17.32
CA THR A 265 11.79 -28.52 -18.08
C THR A 265 12.48 -27.27 -17.52
N SER A 266 12.97 -26.40 -18.40
CA SER A 266 13.65 -25.15 -17.99
C SER A 266 12.67 -24.03 -17.62
N TRP A 267 11.40 -24.16 -18.00
CA TRP A 267 10.37 -23.14 -17.79
C TRP A 267 9.65 -23.26 -16.44
N SER A 268 9.85 -24.36 -15.69
CA SER A 268 9.19 -24.62 -14.42
C SER A 268 9.98 -24.14 -13.19
N ASP A 269 10.84 -23.13 -13.38
CA ASP A 269 11.56 -22.46 -12.28
C ASP A 269 10.69 -21.38 -11.63
N TYR A 270 10.74 -21.27 -10.31
CA TYR A 270 9.96 -20.34 -9.50
C TYR A 270 10.81 -19.29 -8.77
N LYS A 271 12.15 -19.32 -8.91
CA LYS A 271 13.05 -18.40 -8.18
C LYS A 271 12.75 -16.92 -8.41
N GLN A 272 12.43 -16.56 -9.65
CA GLN A 272 12.08 -15.17 -9.99
C GLN A 272 10.76 -14.75 -9.32
N GLU A 273 9.75 -15.61 -9.36
CA GLU A 273 8.44 -15.34 -8.74
C GLU A 273 8.55 -15.29 -7.21
N LEU A 274 9.41 -16.13 -6.61
CA LEU A 274 9.72 -16.06 -5.18
C LEU A 274 10.37 -14.72 -4.80
N ALA A 275 11.34 -14.26 -5.58
CA ALA A 275 11.99 -12.96 -5.32
C ALA A 275 11.02 -11.78 -5.46
N LEU A 276 10.07 -11.85 -6.41
CA LEU A 276 9.00 -10.87 -6.54
C LEU A 276 8.05 -10.91 -5.32
N TYR A 277 7.70 -12.11 -4.86
CA TYR A 277 6.87 -12.31 -3.67
C TYR A 277 7.49 -11.75 -2.40
N GLU A 278 8.77 -12.05 -2.15
CA GLU A 278 9.51 -11.52 -1.00
C GLU A 278 9.59 -10.00 -1.04
N LYS A 279 9.77 -9.41 -2.23
CA LYS A 279 9.76 -7.96 -2.40
C LYS A 279 8.38 -7.36 -2.08
N GLU A 280 7.28 -7.94 -2.58
CA GLU A 280 5.94 -7.44 -2.28
C GLU A 280 5.57 -7.61 -0.79
N LEU A 281 5.97 -8.73 -0.16
CA LEU A 281 5.84 -8.92 1.28
C LEU A 281 6.57 -7.81 2.06
N ALA A 282 7.77 -7.41 1.64
CA ALA A 282 8.50 -6.31 2.26
C ALA A 282 7.79 -4.96 2.09
N GLU A 283 7.22 -4.68 0.90
CA GLU A 283 6.44 -3.47 0.65
C GLU A 283 5.16 -3.41 1.50
N VAL A 284 4.44 -4.52 1.60
CA VAL A 284 3.24 -4.64 2.46
C VAL A 284 3.62 -4.51 3.93
N SER A 285 4.72 -5.12 4.37
CA SER A 285 5.25 -5.00 5.73
C SER A 285 5.57 -3.54 6.09
N ALA A 286 6.22 -2.80 5.18
CA ALA A 286 6.51 -1.38 5.38
C ALA A 286 5.24 -0.52 5.44
N ARG A 287 4.20 -0.85 4.66
CA ARG A 287 2.89 -0.18 4.76
C ARG A 287 2.23 -0.44 6.13
N LEU A 288 2.17 -1.71 6.55
CA LEU A 288 1.58 -2.08 7.85
C LEU A 288 2.33 -1.45 9.03
N ARG A 289 3.66 -1.34 8.94
CA ARG A 289 4.50 -0.67 9.95
C ARG A 289 4.14 0.81 10.08
N ARG A 290 4.04 1.53 8.95
CA ARG A 290 3.63 2.94 8.93
C ARG A 290 2.24 3.14 9.55
N ASP A 291 1.29 2.26 9.23
CA ASP A 291 -0.05 2.31 9.83
C ASP A 291 -0.02 2.09 11.35
N GLU A 292 0.79 1.13 11.83
CA GLU A 292 0.91 0.88 13.28
C GLU A 292 1.68 2.00 13.99
N MET A 293 2.68 2.61 13.35
CA MET A 293 3.35 3.82 13.86
C MET A 293 2.40 5.01 13.99
N ARG A 294 1.50 5.21 13.01
CA ARG A 294 0.44 6.22 13.11
C ARG A 294 -0.50 5.95 14.28
N ARG A 295 -0.90 4.70 14.50
CA ARG A 295 -1.72 4.30 15.66
C ARG A 295 -1.01 4.48 16.99
N LEU A 296 0.30 4.21 17.04
CA LEU A 296 1.14 4.47 18.20
C LEU A 296 1.16 5.97 18.51
N ALA A 297 1.42 6.82 17.51
CA ALA A 297 1.40 8.27 17.66
C ALA A 297 0.06 8.77 18.23
N SER A 298 -1.08 8.35 17.67
CA SER A 298 -2.41 8.73 18.19
C SER A 298 -2.70 8.22 19.60
N ARG A 299 -2.02 7.16 20.05
CA ARG A 299 -2.17 6.63 21.43
C ARG A 299 -1.35 7.43 22.41
N VAL A 300 -0.11 7.77 22.04
CA VAL A 300 0.77 8.63 22.81
C VAL A 300 0.17 10.04 22.91
N GLU A 301 -0.40 10.56 21.82
CA GLU A 301 -1.13 11.84 21.80
C GLU A 301 -2.29 11.87 22.80
N ARG A 302 -3.14 10.83 22.82
CA ARG A 302 -4.22 10.72 23.82
C ARG A 302 -3.70 10.65 25.25
N TRP A 303 -2.57 9.98 25.46
CA TRP A 303 -1.92 9.95 26.76
C TRP A 303 -1.41 11.34 27.17
N VAL A 304 -0.78 12.09 26.25
CA VAL A 304 -0.38 13.49 26.44
C VAL A 304 -1.59 14.35 26.77
N GLN A 305 -2.69 14.21 26.03
CA GLN A 305 -3.94 14.95 26.28
C GLN A 305 -4.49 14.72 27.68
N SER A 306 -4.52 13.46 28.15
CA SER A 306 -4.96 13.15 29.50
C SER A 306 -4.01 13.73 30.54
N ARG A 307 -2.69 13.57 30.36
CA ARG A 307 -1.68 13.98 31.33
C ARG A 307 -1.54 15.51 31.44
N LEU A 308 -1.51 16.20 30.30
CA LEU A 308 -1.53 17.66 30.23
C LEU A 308 -2.86 18.21 30.72
N GLY A 309 -3.98 17.61 30.34
CA GLY A 309 -5.30 18.05 30.78
C GLY A 309 -5.43 18.09 32.31
N GLU A 310 -4.97 17.04 32.98
CA GLU A 310 -4.92 16.96 34.45
C GLU A 310 -3.92 17.97 35.03
N SER A 311 -2.67 17.96 34.58
CA SER A 311 -1.58 18.75 35.18
C SER A 311 -1.76 20.26 34.97
N VAL A 312 -2.19 20.67 33.78
CA VAL A 312 -2.51 22.08 33.46
C VAL A 312 -3.77 22.51 34.20
N GLY A 313 -4.79 21.65 34.28
CA GLY A 313 -5.99 21.93 35.07
C GLY A 313 -5.67 22.21 36.55
N LEU A 314 -4.73 21.46 37.14
CA LEU A 314 -4.25 21.70 38.51
C LEU A 314 -3.58 23.07 38.65
N GLU A 315 -2.71 23.47 37.71
CA GLU A 315 -2.10 24.80 37.70
C GLU A 315 -3.14 25.92 37.58
N PHE A 316 -4.17 25.75 36.74
CA PHE A 316 -5.25 26.71 36.61
C PHE A 316 -6.19 26.74 37.83
N ASN A 317 -6.35 25.63 38.55
CA ASN A 317 -7.11 25.62 39.81
C ASN A 317 -6.35 26.33 40.93
N ALA A 318 -5.02 26.23 40.95
CA ALA A 318 -4.17 26.95 41.88
C ALA A 318 -4.26 28.49 41.72
N LEU A 319 -4.68 29.00 40.56
CA LEU A 319 -4.99 30.43 40.37
C LEU A 319 -6.28 30.88 41.09
N GLY A 320 -7.28 30.00 41.17
CA GLY A 320 -8.61 30.31 41.70
C GLY A 320 -8.66 30.25 43.23
N SER A 321 -8.13 29.20 43.84
CA SER A 321 -7.97 29.14 45.30
C SER A 321 -6.85 28.19 45.69
N GLY A 322 -5.95 28.64 46.56
CA GLY A 322 -4.88 27.79 47.10
C GLY A 322 -5.33 26.94 48.30
N ARG A 323 -6.63 26.91 48.64
CA ARG A 323 -7.13 26.33 49.89
C ARG A 323 -8.24 25.30 49.64
N ALA A 324 -7.95 24.06 50.05
CA ALA A 324 -8.87 22.96 50.34
C ALA A 324 -10.00 22.70 49.33
N GLY A 325 -9.61 22.53 48.07
CA GLY A 325 -10.34 21.76 47.06
C GLY A 325 -9.36 20.87 46.29
N GLY A 326 -8.74 19.89 46.98
CA GLY A 326 -7.94 18.83 46.35
C GLY A 326 -6.52 19.16 45.84
N GLY A 327 -6.05 20.41 45.86
CA GLY A 327 -4.78 20.80 45.21
C GLY A 327 -3.79 21.66 46.02
N ALA A 328 -3.96 21.82 47.33
CA ALA A 328 -2.96 22.53 48.15
C ALA A 328 -1.73 21.63 48.40
N PRO A 329 -0.49 22.10 48.24
CA PRO A 329 0.67 21.31 48.63
C PRO A 329 0.62 21.02 50.14
N GLU A 330 0.74 19.73 50.52
CA GLU A 330 0.78 19.30 51.94
C GLU A 330 1.90 20.01 52.74
N LYS A 331 2.90 20.57 52.05
CA LYS A 331 3.97 21.42 52.59
C LYS A 331 4.45 22.43 51.52
N GLY A 332 4.53 23.71 51.88
CA GLY A 332 5.24 24.74 51.10
C GLY A 332 4.56 26.11 51.09
N ASP A 333 5.33 27.15 50.77
CA ASP A 333 4.84 28.50 50.48
C ASP A 333 3.97 28.49 49.20
N GLN A 334 2.96 29.37 49.14
CA GLN A 334 2.09 29.51 47.96
C GLN A 334 2.91 29.81 46.70
N PRO A 335 2.69 29.08 45.59
CA PRO A 335 3.37 29.35 44.34
C PRO A 335 2.99 30.74 43.82
N THR A 336 3.98 31.57 43.49
CA THR A 336 3.75 32.93 43.01
C THR A 336 3.02 32.90 41.67
N GLU A 337 1.97 33.73 41.55
CA GLU A 337 1.15 33.91 40.34
C GLU A 337 2.01 34.34 39.12
N LYS A 338 3.14 35.03 39.36
CA LYS A 338 4.06 35.51 38.31
C LYS A 338 4.70 34.37 37.49
N LYS A 339 5.02 33.24 38.13
CA LYS A 339 5.68 32.09 37.50
C LYS A 339 4.70 31.08 36.89
N PHE A 340 3.44 31.48 36.70
CA PHE A 340 2.40 30.57 36.23
C PHE A 340 2.73 29.95 34.87
N TRP A 341 3.09 30.79 33.89
CA TRP A 341 3.42 30.32 32.54
C TRP A 341 4.71 29.49 32.49
N ASP A 342 5.69 29.77 33.37
CA ASP A 342 6.89 28.94 33.49
C ASP A 342 6.55 27.52 33.94
N ARG A 343 5.62 27.37 34.90
CA ARG A 343 5.15 26.05 35.35
C ARG A 343 4.39 25.32 34.26
N VAL A 344 3.46 26.00 33.58
CA VAL A 344 2.72 25.41 32.44
C VAL A 344 3.68 24.97 31.33
N TRP A 345 4.69 25.78 30.99
CA TRP A 345 5.70 25.43 30.00
C TRP A 345 6.57 24.24 30.43
N ASN A 346 7.00 24.19 31.69
CA ASN A 346 7.80 23.08 32.21
C ASN A 346 6.99 21.76 32.23
N VAL A 347 5.73 21.81 32.69
CA VAL A 347 4.82 20.65 32.65
C VAL A 347 4.63 20.16 31.21
N PHE A 348 4.49 21.07 30.25
CA PHE A 348 4.42 20.74 28.84
C PHE A 348 5.68 20.03 28.35
N VAL A 349 6.85 20.65 28.54
CA VAL A 349 8.15 20.12 28.11
C VAL A 349 8.41 18.74 28.72
N GLU A 350 8.23 18.58 30.03
CA GLU A 350 8.45 17.30 30.71
C GLU A 350 7.50 16.21 30.23
N THR A 351 6.22 16.54 30.05
CA THR A 351 5.22 15.57 29.56
C THR A 351 5.51 15.14 28.13
N VAL A 352 5.89 16.08 27.26
CA VAL A 352 6.24 15.76 25.86
C VAL A 352 7.53 14.95 25.81
N LEU A 353 8.54 15.25 26.63
CA LEU A 353 9.75 14.44 26.71
C LEU A 353 9.49 12.99 27.19
N ASP A 354 8.58 12.79 28.15
CA ASP A 354 8.17 11.43 28.56
C ASP A 354 7.39 10.73 27.42
N ALA A 355 6.56 11.48 26.69
CA ALA A 355 5.87 10.97 25.51
C ALA A 355 6.84 10.54 24.40
N GLU A 356 7.89 11.33 24.13
CA GLU A 356 8.94 11.02 23.15
C GLU A 356 9.71 9.75 23.53
N ARG A 357 10.05 9.57 24.82
CA ARG A 357 10.70 8.35 25.31
C ARG A 357 9.80 7.13 25.10
N ARG A 358 8.54 7.20 25.53
CA ARG A 358 7.55 6.12 25.33
C ARG A 358 7.33 5.79 23.87
N PHE A 359 7.30 6.81 23.01
CA PHE A 359 7.16 6.64 21.57
C PHE A 359 8.39 5.93 20.99
N THR A 360 9.60 6.37 21.34
CA THR A 360 10.87 5.81 20.85
C THR A 360 11.07 4.37 21.32
N ASP A 361 10.86 4.09 22.60
CA ASP A 361 10.96 2.74 23.19
C ASP A 361 10.00 1.75 22.52
N ARG A 362 8.85 2.25 22.06
CA ARG A 362 7.87 1.42 21.37
C ARG A 362 8.15 1.31 19.88
N ALA A 363 8.61 2.37 19.24
CA ALA A 363 9.00 2.38 17.83
C ALA A 363 10.18 1.43 17.56
N SER A 364 11.11 1.28 18.50
CA SER A 364 12.21 0.32 18.37
C SER A 364 11.72 -1.13 18.27
N SER A 365 10.62 -1.48 18.95
CA SER A 365 9.99 -2.81 18.83
C SER A 365 9.23 -3.03 17.52
N PHE A 366 9.15 -2.01 16.65
CA PHE A 366 8.49 -2.11 15.34
C PHE A 366 9.51 -2.19 14.18
N ASP A 367 10.81 -2.18 14.50
CA ASP A 367 11.90 -2.07 13.51
C ASP A 367 11.70 -0.84 12.61
N ALA A 368 11.29 0.28 13.22
CA ALA A 368 11.09 1.54 12.53
C ALA A 368 12.44 2.16 12.15
N SER A 369 12.52 2.77 10.97
CA SER A 369 13.74 3.46 10.54
C SER A 369 13.97 4.73 11.38
N LEU A 370 15.22 5.21 11.42
CA LEU A 370 15.53 6.48 12.10
C LEU A 370 14.73 7.65 11.51
N GLU A 371 14.50 7.64 10.19
CA GLU A 371 13.70 8.65 9.50
C GLU A 371 12.22 8.58 9.88
N GLU A 372 11.65 7.38 10.05
CA GLU A 372 10.27 7.19 10.50
C GLU A 372 10.08 7.64 11.95
N VAL A 373 11.07 7.39 12.81
CA VAL A 373 11.06 7.85 14.20
C VAL A 373 11.14 9.38 14.26
N ASP A 374 12.01 10.01 13.48
CA ASP A 374 12.19 11.47 13.48
C ASP A 374 10.91 12.21 13.05
N VAL A 375 10.27 11.76 11.96
CA VAL A 375 8.95 12.26 11.53
C VAL A 375 7.90 12.07 12.63
N GLY A 376 7.89 10.90 13.28
CA GLY A 376 6.98 10.60 14.38
C GLY A 376 7.14 11.55 15.59
N LEU A 377 8.38 11.82 16.00
CA LEU A 377 8.70 12.73 17.11
C LEU A 377 8.35 14.18 16.77
N TRP A 378 8.69 14.64 15.57
CA TRP A 378 8.32 15.98 15.10
C TRP A 378 6.79 16.19 15.10
N ARG A 379 6.02 15.23 14.58
CA ARG A 379 4.54 15.28 14.64
C ARG A 379 4.02 15.28 16.07
N LEU A 380 4.61 14.45 16.94
CA LEU A 380 4.21 14.37 18.35
C LEU A 380 4.38 15.72 19.05
N ARG A 381 5.48 16.44 18.82
CA ARG A 381 5.69 17.79 19.37
C ARG A 381 4.62 18.77 18.90
N ARG A 382 4.35 18.81 17.59
CA ARG A 382 3.34 19.70 16.99
C ARG A 382 1.94 19.42 17.52
N LYS A 383 1.52 18.15 17.55
CA LYS A 383 0.21 17.76 18.08
C LYS A 383 0.09 18.03 19.58
N SER A 384 1.17 17.80 20.34
CA SER A 384 1.19 18.12 21.78
C SER A 384 0.99 19.61 22.04
N TRP A 385 1.55 20.49 21.19
CA TRP A 385 1.29 21.93 21.25
C TRP A 385 -0.20 22.24 21.02
N GLY A 386 -0.81 21.66 19.98
CA GLY A 386 -2.25 21.79 19.73
C GLY A 386 -3.11 21.33 20.92
N VAL A 387 -2.74 20.22 21.56
CA VAL A 387 -3.37 19.71 22.78
C VAL A 387 -3.25 20.70 23.95
N LEU A 388 -2.06 21.25 24.20
CA LEU A 388 -1.85 22.27 25.22
C LEU A 388 -2.69 23.51 24.93
N ARG A 389 -2.69 23.98 23.68
CA ARG A 389 -3.41 25.19 23.27
C ARG A 389 -4.92 25.02 23.45
N ALA A 390 -5.47 23.90 22.98
CA ALA A 390 -6.88 23.56 23.18
C ALA A 390 -7.25 23.55 24.67
N LYS A 391 -6.39 23.00 25.53
CA LYS A 391 -6.63 22.99 26.98
C LYS A 391 -6.58 24.38 27.61
N ILE A 392 -5.61 25.21 27.21
CA ILE A 392 -5.52 26.60 27.67
C ILE A 392 -6.77 27.38 27.23
N ASP A 393 -7.20 27.23 25.98
CA ASP A 393 -8.37 27.93 25.45
C ASP A 393 -9.66 27.51 26.20
N GLU A 394 -9.79 26.24 26.59
CA GLU A 394 -10.89 25.73 27.43
C GLU A 394 -10.90 26.39 28.84
N GLU A 395 -9.75 26.45 29.51
CA GLU A 395 -9.64 27.08 30.84
C GLU A 395 -9.83 28.61 30.76
N MET A 396 -9.51 29.22 29.61
CA MET A 396 -9.60 30.66 29.34
C MET A 396 -10.95 31.08 28.73
N ILE A 397 -11.92 30.17 28.66
CA ILE A 397 -13.32 30.52 28.40
C ILE A 397 -13.77 31.52 29.48
N GLU A 398 -14.51 32.54 29.06
CA GLU A 398 -14.87 33.68 29.91
C GLU A 398 -15.48 33.25 31.26
N GLY A 399 -16.38 32.26 31.25
CA GLY A 399 -17.01 31.75 32.47
C GLY A 399 -16.04 31.10 33.45
N ASN A 400 -15.15 30.23 32.96
CA ASN A 400 -14.16 29.52 33.78
C ASN A 400 -13.15 30.50 34.38
N LEU A 401 -12.65 31.42 33.56
CA LEU A 401 -11.69 32.43 33.99
C LEU A 401 -12.32 33.41 35.00
N LEU A 402 -13.55 33.87 34.79
CA LEU A 402 -14.25 34.73 35.75
C LEU A 402 -14.48 34.03 37.10
N LEU A 403 -14.81 32.73 37.08
CA LEU A 403 -14.96 31.94 38.30
C LEU A 403 -13.64 31.92 39.08
N LYS A 404 -12.53 31.58 38.42
CA LYS A 404 -11.20 31.56 39.05
C LYS A 404 -10.76 32.94 39.57
N LEU A 405 -10.98 34.01 38.79
CA LEU A 405 -10.70 35.38 39.26
C LEU A 405 -11.54 35.75 40.48
N ARG A 406 -12.82 35.36 40.50
CA ARG A 406 -13.70 35.59 41.65
C ARG A 406 -13.23 34.81 42.88
N GLU A 407 -12.88 33.54 42.73
CA GLU A 407 -12.34 32.73 43.82
C GLU A 407 -11.04 33.33 44.37
N ASN A 408 -10.13 33.81 43.51
CA ASN A 408 -8.86 34.42 43.92
C ASN A 408 -9.10 35.70 44.73
N PHE A 409 -10.07 36.52 44.28
CA PHE A 409 -10.49 37.71 44.99
C PHE A 409 -11.17 37.38 46.32
N GLU A 410 -12.08 36.39 46.34
CA GLU A 410 -12.79 35.98 47.55
C GLU A 410 -11.83 35.38 48.58
N ASP A 411 -10.81 34.61 48.17
CA ASP A 411 -9.78 34.09 49.09
C ASP A 411 -9.03 35.24 49.77
N LYS A 412 -8.55 36.23 49.00
CA LYS A 412 -7.83 37.40 49.53
C LYS A 412 -8.70 38.37 50.33
N PHE A 413 -9.99 38.47 50.01
CA PHE A 413 -10.91 39.42 50.62
C PHE A 413 -11.65 38.84 51.84
N ARG A 414 -12.14 37.60 51.77
CA ARG A 414 -12.93 36.94 52.81
C ARG A 414 -12.08 36.21 53.83
N TYR A 415 -10.81 35.89 53.54
CA TYR A 415 -9.94 35.16 54.46
C TYR A 415 -8.69 35.96 54.80
N ASP A 416 -8.09 35.65 55.94
CA ASP A 416 -6.79 36.16 56.32
C ASP A 416 -5.62 35.34 55.76
N ASP A 417 -4.41 35.84 56.00
CA ASP A 417 -3.17 35.22 55.54
C ASP A 417 -2.99 33.80 56.11
N ALA A 418 -3.66 33.48 57.23
CA ALA A 418 -3.56 32.20 57.93
C ALA A 418 -4.60 31.14 57.50
N GLY A 419 -5.63 31.50 56.72
CA GLY A 419 -6.67 30.53 56.35
C GLY A 419 -8.07 30.86 56.83
N VAL A 420 -8.20 31.84 57.71
CA VAL A 420 -9.38 31.96 58.56
C VAL A 420 -10.37 32.94 57.94
N PRO A 421 -11.67 32.59 57.86
CA PRO A 421 -12.69 33.53 57.43
C PRO A 421 -12.69 34.80 58.29
N ARG A 422 -12.64 35.96 57.64
CA ARG A 422 -12.71 37.27 58.28
C ARG A 422 -14.14 37.55 58.71
N ILE A 423 -14.30 37.89 59.98
CA ILE A 423 -15.58 38.35 60.54
C ILE A 423 -15.50 39.87 60.62
N TRP A 424 -16.32 40.56 59.82
CA TRP A 424 -16.29 42.01 59.69
C TRP A 424 -16.89 42.72 60.91
N ARG A 425 -16.14 43.65 61.49
CA ARG A 425 -16.60 44.58 62.53
C ARG A 425 -16.78 45.99 61.95
N PRO A 426 -17.64 46.84 62.53
CA PRO A 426 -17.83 48.22 62.08
C PRO A 426 -16.56 49.10 62.08
N THR A 427 -15.52 48.69 62.82
CA THR A 427 -14.24 49.38 62.94
C THR A 427 -13.18 48.93 61.94
N ASP A 428 -13.44 47.88 61.16
CA ASP A 428 -12.45 47.29 60.26
C ASP A 428 -12.33 48.07 58.95
N ASP A 429 -11.12 48.13 58.39
CA ASP A 429 -10.84 48.75 57.09
C ASP A 429 -11.23 47.81 55.93
N ILE A 430 -12.54 47.64 55.74
CA ILE A 430 -13.10 46.80 54.67
C ILE A 430 -12.71 47.37 53.28
N GLU A 431 -12.66 48.69 53.14
CA GLU A 431 -12.38 49.36 51.87
C GLU A 431 -10.92 49.20 51.43
N GLY A 432 -9.97 49.33 52.35
CA GLY A 432 -8.55 49.10 52.07
C GLY A 432 -8.21 47.62 51.78
N ILE A 433 -8.88 46.68 52.44
CA ILE A 433 -8.73 45.24 52.12
C ILE A 433 -9.37 44.93 50.76
N TYR A 434 -10.56 45.45 50.48
CA TYR A 434 -11.22 45.33 49.17
C TYR A 434 -10.32 45.83 48.04
N THR A 435 -9.76 47.03 48.19
CA THR A 435 -8.94 47.67 47.15
C THR A 435 -7.69 46.85 46.85
N ARG A 436 -6.98 46.38 47.89
CA ARG A 436 -5.80 45.52 47.73
C ARG A 436 -6.12 44.18 47.07
N ALA A 437 -7.18 43.50 47.50
CA ALA A 437 -7.60 42.22 46.93
C ALA A 437 -8.03 42.38 45.46
N ARG A 438 -8.79 43.43 45.15
CA ARG A 438 -9.24 43.74 43.79
C ARG A 438 -8.08 44.11 42.88
N GLU A 439 -7.17 44.98 43.29
CA GLU A 439 -6.02 45.38 42.48
C GLU A 439 -5.09 44.19 42.23
N SER A 440 -4.80 43.38 43.26
CA SER A 440 -4.01 42.15 43.10
C SER A 440 -4.63 41.22 42.06
N THR A 441 -5.94 40.92 42.16
CA THR A 441 -6.63 40.03 41.21
C THR A 441 -6.66 40.61 39.79
N LEU A 442 -6.79 41.94 39.64
CA LEU A 442 -6.77 42.60 38.34
C LEU A 442 -5.41 42.49 37.63
N THR A 443 -4.31 42.27 38.35
CA THR A 443 -2.99 42.01 37.73
C THR A 443 -2.90 40.64 37.05
N LEU A 444 -3.80 39.69 37.38
CA LEU A 444 -3.83 38.38 36.75
C LEU A 444 -4.34 38.43 35.30
N ILE A 445 -5.29 39.30 34.99
CA ILE A 445 -5.86 39.39 33.63
C ILE A 445 -4.79 39.72 32.56
N PRO A 446 -3.93 40.75 32.72
CA PRO A 446 -2.83 40.96 31.78
C PRO A 446 -1.82 39.81 31.78
N LEU A 447 -1.51 39.24 32.94
CA LEU A 447 -0.57 38.12 33.05
C LEU A 447 -1.06 36.89 32.26
N LEU A 448 -2.34 36.55 32.35
CA LEU A 448 -2.97 35.42 31.66
C LEU A 448 -3.29 35.72 30.19
N SER A 449 -3.25 36.98 29.76
CA SER A 449 -3.58 37.34 28.37
C SER A 449 -2.51 36.93 27.35
N LYS A 450 -1.25 36.86 27.76
CA LYS A 450 -0.11 36.51 26.90
C LYS A 450 0.76 35.44 27.57
N PHE A 451 1.07 34.37 26.84
CA PHE A 451 1.99 33.35 27.31
C PHE A 451 3.42 33.91 27.27
N ARG A 452 3.93 34.35 28.42
CA ARG A 452 5.30 34.86 28.58
C ARG A 452 5.96 34.25 29.80
N LEU A 453 7.21 33.84 29.63
CA LEU A 453 8.04 33.29 30.70
C LEU A 453 8.57 34.45 31.57
N ASP A 454 8.60 34.27 32.90
CA ASP A 454 9.02 35.32 33.85
C ASP A 454 10.52 35.62 33.71
N GLU A 455 11.33 34.56 33.52
CA GLU A 455 12.80 34.65 33.47
C GLU A 455 13.31 35.44 32.26
N THR A 456 12.65 35.31 31.11
CA THR A 456 13.07 35.93 29.85
C THR A 456 12.18 37.12 29.45
N SER A 457 11.02 37.27 30.08
CA SER A 457 9.97 38.22 29.67
C SER A 457 9.54 38.10 28.20
N ALA A 458 9.84 36.96 27.58
CA ALA A 458 9.64 36.65 26.18
C ALA A 458 8.67 35.46 26.03
N PRO A 459 8.04 35.28 24.86
CA PRO A 459 7.33 34.05 24.56
C PRO A 459 8.27 32.82 24.67
N PRO A 460 7.74 31.64 25.03
CA PRO A 460 8.54 30.41 25.01
C PRO A 460 9.06 30.13 23.58
N PRO A 461 10.29 29.58 23.44
CA PRO A 461 10.93 29.35 22.14
C PRO A 461 10.34 28.12 21.44
N LEU A 462 9.07 28.21 21.05
CA LEU A 462 8.28 27.12 20.47
C LEU A 462 8.82 26.66 19.11
N ASP A 463 9.28 27.60 18.29
CA ASP A 463 9.92 27.38 16.99
C ASP A 463 11.15 26.47 17.12
N ARG A 464 12.02 26.79 18.07
CA ARG A 464 13.22 26.01 18.35
C ARG A 464 12.89 24.67 19.02
N TRP A 465 11.84 24.63 19.83
CA TRP A 465 11.41 23.41 20.52
C TRP A 465 10.82 22.37 19.57
N ILE A 466 9.93 22.79 18.66
CA ILE A 466 9.34 21.91 17.65
C ILE A 466 10.42 21.48 16.64
N GLY A 467 11.27 22.43 16.22
CA GLY A 467 12.32 22.21 15.23
C GLY A 467 11.79 22.24 13.79
N HIS A 468 12.70 22.00 12.85
CA HIS A 468 12.39 22.00 11.42
C HIS A 468 11.66 20.71 11.00
N THR A 469 10.86 20.82 9.94
CA THR A 469 10.24 19.66 9.30
C THR A 469 11.32 18.69 8.78
N PRO A 470 11.29 17.41 9.17
CA PRO A 470 12.23 16.41 8.67
C PRO A 470 12.13 16.24 7.15
N SER A 471 13.25 16.01 6.46
CA SER A 471 13.27 15.87 5.00
C SER A 471 12.53 14.65 4.46
N SER A 472 12.27 13.65 5.31
CA SER A 472 11.52 12.43 5.00
C SER A 472 10.00 12.57 5.23
N ALA A 473 9.53 13.71 5.76
CA ALA A 473 8.11 13.96 5.95
C ALA A 473 7.37 14.05 4.60
N THR A 474 6.19 13.45 4.51
CA THR A 474 5.34 13.52 3.31
C THR A 474 4.17 14.47 3.51
N SER A 475 3.53 14.91 2.42
CA SER A 475 2.32 15.75 2.52
C SER A 475 1.19 15.09 3.32
N ALA A 476 1.09 13.76 3.28
CA ALA A 476 0.12 13.01 4.08
C ALA A 476 0.43 13.06 5.59
N ASP A 477 1.66 13.38 5.98
CA ASP A 477 2.04 13.55 7.37
C ASP A 477 1.76 14.97 7.87
N GLU A 478 1.56 15.94 6.97
CA GLU A 478 1.19 17.34 7.30
C GLU A 478 -0.32 17.58 7.30
N GLU A 479 -1.09 16.78 6.56
CA GLU A 479 -2.54 16.98 6.32
C GLU A 479 -3.39 17.11 7.59
N ASP A 480 -3.03 16.43 8.68
CA ASP A 480 -3.76 16.44 9.95
C ASP A 480 -3.17 17.38 11.02
N LEU A 481 -2.19 18.21 10.66
CA LEU A 481 -1.52 19.13 11.58
C LEU A 481 -2.16 20.51 11.50
N ALA A 482 -2.49 21.08 12.66
CA ALA A 482 -2.91 22.47 12.73
C ALA A 482 -1.71 23.40 12.44
N PRO A 483 -1.92 24.50 11.69
CA PRO A 483 -0.91 25.54 11.55
C PRO A 483 -0.56 26.18 12.89
N ILE A 484 0.72 26.52 13.08
CA ILE A 484 1.29 27.11 14.28
C ILE A 484 1.98 28.43 13.89
N GLY A 485 1.51 29.55 14.44
CA GLY A 485 2.08 30.87 14.15
C GLY A 485 3.56 30.98 14.53
N GLY A 486 4.38 31.50 13.63
CA GLY A 486 5.83 31.62 13.78
C GLY A 486 6.63 30.33 13.53
N VAL A 487 5.96 29.21 13.29
CA VAL A 487 6.58 27.93 12.89
C VAL A 487 6.24 27.60 11.44
N ASP A 488 4.99 27.83 11.04
CA ASP A 488 4.55 27.67 9.65
C ASP A 488 4.47 29.04 8.96
N GLU A 489 5.16 29.17 7.83
CA GLU A 489 5.22 30.43 7.08
C GLU A 489 3.90 30.73 6.32
N GLU A 490 3.06 29.72 6.08
CA GLU A 490 1.87 29.82 5.21
C GLU A 490 0.69 30.63 5.78
N GLU A 491 0.53 30.75 7.11
CA GLU A 491 -0.59 31.50 7.70
C GLU A 491 -0.26 32.97 8.06
N GLY A 492 1.01 33.37 8.00
CA GLY A 492 1.43 34.75 8.29
C GLY A 492 1.24 35.22 9.75
N LYS A 493 0.83 34.34 10.67
CA LYS A 493 0.75 34.65 12.10
C LYS A 493 2.14 34.67 12.72
N SER A 494 2.45 35.72 13.47
CA SER A 494 3.71 35.78 14.21
C SER A 494 3.68 34.88 15.44
N LEU A 495 4.86 34.49 15.95
CA LEU A 495 4.96 33.77 17.22
C LEU A 495 4.30 34.55 18.38
N GLU A 496 4.30 35.89 18.33
CA GLU A 496 3.63 36.71 19.34
C GLU A 496 2.10 36.61 19.29
N GLU A 497 1.54 36.45 18.09
CA GLU A 497 0.10 36.24 17.90
C GLU A 497 -0.30 34.84 18.36
N GLU A 498 0.50 33.82 18.04
CA GLU A 498 0.32 32.46 18.55
C GLU A 498 0.34 32.46 20.10
N MET A 499 1.18 33.26 20.73
CA MET A 499 1.28 33.32 22.21
C MET A 499 0.25 34.24 22.87
N THR A 500 -0.61 34.89 22.08
CA THR A 500 -1.70 35.72 22.60
C THR A 500 -2.94 34.84 22.84
N ILE A 501 -3.35 34.71 24.10
CA ILE A 501 -4.45 33.81 24.53
C ILE A 501 -5.78 34.57 24.57
N VAL A 502 -5.75 35.82 25.06
CA VAL A 502 -6.93 36.66 25.22
C VAL A 502 -6.72 37.97 24.46
N SER A 503 -7.65 38.31 23.58
CA SER A 503 -7.62 39.59 22.86
C SER A 503 -7.85 40.77 23.79
N ASP A 504 -7.39 41.96 23.39
CA ASP A 504 -7.54 43.18 24.19
C ASP A 504 -9.01 43.53 24.48
N ALA A 505 -9.92 43.24 23.54
CA ALA A 505 -11.35 43.42 23.73
C ALA A 505 -11.91 42.51 24.85
N LYS A 506 -11.56 41.21 24.80
CA LYS A 506 -11.98 40.23 25.82
C LYS A 506 -11.36 40.54 27.19
N ARG A 507 -10.14 41.07 27.22
CA ARG A 507 -9.48 41.55 28.45
C ARG A 507 -10.24 42.71 29.11
N GLN A 508 -10.71 43.68 28.33
CA GLN A 508 -11.52 44.78 28.86
C GLN A 508 -12.87 44.28 29.39
N GLU A 509 -13.53 43.38 28.66
CA GLU A 509 -14.80 42.78 29.09
C GLU A 509 -14.65 42.00 30.41
N LEU A 510 -13.65 41.12 30.50
CA LEU A 510 -13.33 40.37 31.72
C LEU A 510 -13.08 41.31 32.91
N THR A 511 -12.35 42.40 32.68
CA THR A 511 -12.07 43.41 33.70
C THR A 511 -13.36 44.06 34.23
N VAL A 512 -14.29 44.42 33.34
CA VAL A 512 -15.56 45.04 33.72
C VAL A 512 -16.44 44.05 34.47
N ARG A 513 -16.57 42.81 33.98
CA ARG A 513 -17.40 41.79 34.61
C ARG A 513 -16.86 41.37 35.99
N PHE A 514 -15.54 41.20 36.10
CA PHE A 514 -14.89 40.93 37.38
C PHE A 514 -15.13 42.06 38.39
N LYS A 515 -14.94 43.33 38.00
CA LYS A 515 -15.21 44.49 38.89
C LYS A 515 -16.65 44.46 39.42
N LYS A 516 -17.63 44.19 38.56
CA LYS A 516 -19.04 44.09 38.95
C LYS A 516 -19.29 42.94 39.94
N ALA A 517 -18.64 41.79 39.75
CA ALA A 517 -18.74 40.66 40.67
C ALA A 517 -18.10 40.98 42.03
N ALA A 518 -16.90 41.57 42.03
CA ALA A 518 -16.19 41.99 43.23
C ALA A 518 -16.95 43.07 44.03
N ASP A 519 -17.55 44.05 43.34
CA ASP A 519 -18.39 45.09 43.97
C ASP A 519 -19.62 44.47 44.67
N GLY A 520 -20.20 43.40 44.10
CA GLY A 520 -21.30 42.66 44.71
C GLY A 520 -20.90 42.03 46.06
N VAL A 521 -19.75 41.36 46.10
CA VAL A 521 -19.21 40.72 47.32
C VAL A 521 -18.82 41.78 48.37
N TYR A 522 -18.28 42.92 47.94
CA TYR A 522 -17.95 44.03 48.84
C TYR A 522 -19.20 44.63 49.51
N VAL A 523 -20.27 44.87 48.74
CA VAL A 523 -21.54 45.40 49.28
C VAL A 523 -22.17 44.41 50.27
N GLU A 524 -22.09 43.11 49.99
CA GLU A 524 -22.53 42.06 50.91
C GLU A 524 -21.76 42.11 52.24
N ALA A 525 -20.42 42.17 52.18
CA ALA A 525 -19.56 42.29 53.36
C ALA A 525 -19.89 43.56 54.18
N LYS A 526 -20.07 44.71 53.53
CA LYS A 526 -20.44 45.97 54.19
C LYS A 526 -21.82 45.90 54.86
N ARG A 527 -22.79 45.22 54.25
CA ARG A 527 -24.11 44.99 54.86
C ARG A 527 -24.02 44.07 56.07
N SER A 528 -23.21 43.01 55.99
CA SER A 528 -22.99 42.07 57.09
C SER A 528 -22.36 42.72 58.32
N ALA A 529 -21.45 43.68 58.12
CA ALA A 529 -20.83 44.45 59.20
C ALA A 529 -21.82 45.37 59.95
N ILE A 530 -22.92 45.78 59.29
CA ILE A 530 -23.94 46.69 59.83
C ILE A 530 -25.15 45.92 60.42
N GLY A 531 -25.36 44.67 60.00
CA GLY A 531 -26.54 43.84 60.32
C GLY A 531 -26.70 43.37 61.77
N GLY A 532 -25.87 43.82 62.70
CA GLY A 532 -25.89 43.42 64.12
C GLY A 532 -26.67 44.34 65.06
N MET A 533 -27.61 45.17 64.60
CA MET A 533 -28.47 45.97 65.47
C MET A 533 -29.92 45.46 65.43
N THR A 534 -30.17 44.30 66.03
CA THR A 534 -31.49 43.94 66.54
C THR A 534 -31.75 44.74 67.82
N GLN A 535 -32.04 46.04 67.68
CA GLN A 535 -32.67 46.76 68.77
C GLN A 535 -34.11 46.22 68.90
N VAL A 536 -34.33 45.40 69.92
CA VAL A 536 -35.68 45.02 70.34
C VAL A 536 -36.45 46.32 70.58
N PRO A 537 -37.54 46.58 69.83
CA PRO A 537 -38.27 47.83 69.97
C PRO A 537 -38.73 48.04 71.41
N LEU A 538 -38.63 49.26 71.95
CA LEU A 538 -38.98 49.56 73.34
C LEU A 538 -40.42 49.15 73.72
N TYR A 539 -41.35 49.10 72.75
CA TYR A 539 -42.71 48.61 72.99
C TYR A 539 -42.76 47.12 73.34
N PHE A 540 -41.78 46.33 72.90
CA PHE A 540 -41.70 44.90 73.18
C PHE A 540 -41.30 44.66 74.65
N TYR A 541 -40.41 45.48 75.21
CA TYR A 541 -40.15 45.51 76.65
C TYR A 541 -41.40 45.94 77.45
N GLY A 542 -42.18 46.90 76.93
CA GLY A 542 -43.48 47.27 77.51
C GLY A 542 -44.51 46.13 77.48
N LEU A 543 -44.55 45.35 76.40
CA LEU A 543 -45.40 44.17 76.24
C LEU A 543 -45.00 43.03 77.18
N LEU A 544 -43.69 42.81 77.37
CA LEU A 544 -43.13 41.82 78.30
C LEU A 544 -43.45 42.16 79.75
N LEU A 545 -43.45 43.45 80.10
CA LEU A 545 -43.82 43.94 81.43
C LEU A 545 -45.34 43.87 81.67
N ALA A 546 -46.16 44.12 80.64
CA ALA A 546 -47.62 44.07 80.74
C ALA A 546 -48.18 42.63 80.74
N LEU A 547 -47.63 41.71 79.94
CA LEU A 547 -48.05 40.31 79.86
C LEU A 547 -47.35 39.43 80.91
N GLY A 548 -46.10 39.73 81.27
CA GLY A 548 -45.33 38.99 82.29
C GLY A 548 -45.66 39.35 83.73
N TRP A 549 -46.49 40.38 83.97
CA TRP A 549 -46.90 40.81 85.31
C TRP A 549 -47.59 39.70 86.12
N ASN A 550 -48.33 38.80 85.45
CA ASN A 550 -48.99 37.67 86.10
C ASN A 550 -48.02 36.57 86.56
N GLU A 551 -46.88 36.37 85.89
CA GLU A 551 -45.87 35.38 86.32
C GLU A 551 -44.93 35.92 87.40
N ILE A 552 -44.64 37.22 87.40
CA ILE A 552 -43.78 37.85 88.42
C ILE A 552 -44.47 37.86 89.81
N ILE A 553 -45.80 37.99 89.86
CA ILE A 553 -46.57 37.94 91.13
C ILE A 553 -46.83 36.49 91.58
N ALA A 554 -46.80 35.51 90.68
CA ALA A 554 -47.03 34.10 91.01
C ALA A 554 -45.76 33.32 91.41
N GLY A 555 -44.57 33.93 91.29
CA GLY A 555 -43.26 33.25 91.38
C GLY A 555 -42.57 33.21 92.75
N GLU A 556 -43.17 33.69 93.84
CA GLU A 556 -42.56 33.57 95.19
C GLU A 556 -42.79 32.20 95.87
N TYR A 557 -43.51 31.27 95.23
CA TYR A 557 -43.74 29.92 95.76
C TYR A 557 -43.53 28.83 94.69
N HIS A 558 -42.34 28.67 94.13
CA HIS A 558 -41.76 27.32 93.90
C HIS A 558 -40.36 27.39 93.28
N LEU A 559 -39.38 26.99 94.08
CA LEU A 559 -38.06 26.56 93.65
C LEU A 559 -38.17 25.23 92.85
N SER A 560 -37.33 25.08 91.83
CA SER A 560 -36.91 23.81 91.21
C SER A 560 -37.90 23.07 90.30
N CYS A 561 -37.81 23.33 88.98
CA CYS A 561 -37.86 22.34 87.89
C CYS A 561 -37.99 23.06 86.53
N PHE A 562 -36.89 23.30 85.81
CA PHE A 562 -36.84 23.23 84.33
C PHE A 562 -35.37 23.32 83.88
N ALA A 563 -34.65 22.23 84.12
CA ALA A 563 -33.59 21.84 83.20
C ALA A 563 -34.25 21.36 81.90
N PHE A 564 -33.53 21.51 80.79
CA PHE A 564 -33.85 20.98 79.45
C PHE A 564 -34.86 21.81 78.64
N ILE A 565 -34.36 22.69 77.78
CA ILE A 565 -34.55 22.67 76.31
C ILE A 565 -33.74 23.81 75.68
N ARG A 566 -32.96 23.43 74.65
CA ARG A 566 -32.28 24.23 73.62
C ARG A 566 -31.04 25.06 74.02
N SER A 567 -29.80 24.85 73.55
CA SER A 567 -29.17 24.06 72.48
C SER A 567 -29.88 24.03 71.12
N VAL A 568 -29.21 24.56 70.09
CA VAL A 568 -29.69 24.83 68.73
C VAL A 568 -30.26 26.24 68.58
N GLU A 569 -29.37 27.18 68.29
CA GLU A 569 -29.50 28.05 67.12
C GLU A 569 -28.10 28.22 66.51
N ASP A 570 -28.02 27.80 65.24
CA ASP A 570 -26.88 27.91 64.31
C ASP A 570 -26.57 29.36 63.94
#